data_AF-A0A520SVN4-F1
#
_entry.id   AF-A0A520SVN4-F1
#
_cell.length_a   1.000
_cell.length_b   1.000
_cell.length_c   1.000
_cell.angle_alpha   90.00
_cell.angle_beta   90.00
_cell.angle_gamma   90.00
#
_symmetry.space_group_name_H-M   'P 1'
#
loop_
_entity.id
_entity.type
_entity.pdbx_description
1 polymer ?
#
loop_
_entity_poly.entity_id
_entity_poly.type
_entity_poly.pdbx_seq_one_letter_code
_entity_poly.pdbx_strand_id
1 'polypeptide(L)'
;MTKRNQYILPPLLNRRFLRQFGITCFMAFIAYRILTPPQNNQILNAPDGTHQARLKTFYYTQNIPSYKIYTRPTGTLLWKNQLYLPSYTNTPNPTASLQWTPDSQRLDLLINQSSIWHHITLPSDSH
;
A
#
# COMPACT_ATOMS: atom_id res chain seq x y z
N MET A 1 -7.45 -73.44 -4.62
CA MET A 1 -7.30 -72.25 -5.50
C MET A 1 -8.33 -71.21 -5.06
N THR A 2 -7.92 -70.12 -4.38
CA THR A 2 -8.56 -68.78 -4.40
C THR A 2 -7.80 -67.83 -3.47
N LYS A 3 -6.88 -67.03 -4.02
CA LYS A 3 -6.29 -65.87 -3.36
C LYS A 3 -7.33 -64.75 -3.38
N ARG A 4 -7.80 -64.29 -2.20
CA ARG A 4 -8.63 -63.08 -2.10
C ARG A 4 -7.72 -61.85 -2.12
N ASN A 5 -7.74 -61.13 -3.24
CA ASN A 5 -7.16 -59.79 -3.35
C ASN A 5 -7.91 -58.83 -2.43
N GLN A 6 -7.24 -58.38 -1.36
CA GLN A 6 -7.71 -57.27 -0.55
C GLN A 6 -7.22 -55.98 -1.21
N TYR A 7 -8.14 -55.25 -1.84
CA TYR A 7 -7.89 -53.89 -2.30
C TYR A 7 -7.69 -52.98 -1.09
N ILE A 8 -6.46 -52.53 -0.90
CA ILE A 8 -6.09 -51.52 0.09
C ILE A 8 -6.67 -50.19 -0.41
N LEU A 9 -7.80 -49.76 0.15
CA LEU A 9 -8.27 -48.39 0.00
C LEU A 9 -7.21 -47.46 0.61
N PRO A 10 -6.78 -46.38 -0.07
CA PRO A 10 -5.82 -45.45 0.50
C PRO A 10 -6.42 -44.81 1.77
N PRO A 11 -5.60 -44.58 2.81
CA PRO A 11 -6.11 -44.07 4.08
C PRO A 11 -6.76 -42.71 3.84
N LEU A 12 -8.04 -42.64 4.22
CA LEU A 12 -8.83 -41.42 4.25
C LEU A 12 -7.99 -40.31 4.89
N LEU A 13 -7.74 -39.27 4.12
CA LEU A 13 -7.09 -38.02 4.49
C LEU A 13 -7.41 -37.69 5.96
N ASN A 14 -6.40 -37.75 6.82
CA ASN A 14 -6.56 -37.69 8.27
C ASN A 14 -7.27 -36.37 8.67
N ARG A 15 -8.56 -36.46 9.03
CA ARG A 15 -9.40 -35.28 9.36
C ARG A 15 -8.79 -34.39 10.44
N ARG A 16 -8.00 -34.97 11.36
CA ARG A 16 -7.27 -34.20 12.38
C ARG A 16 -6.16 -33.34 11.77
N PHE A 17 -5.42 -33.89 10.81
CA PHE A 17 -4.38 -33.16 10.08
C PHE A 17 -4.99 -32.03 9.25
N LEU A 18 -6.11 -32.29 8.55
CA LEU A 18 -6.81 -31.28 7.76
C LEU A 18 -7.31 -30.11 8.63
N ARG A 19 -7.87 -30.41 9.80
CA ARG A 19 -8.35 -29.40 10.77
C ARG A 19 -7.20 -28.57 11.32
N GLN A 20 -6.09 -29.22 11.70
CA GLN A 20 -4.94 -28.52 12.26
C GLN A 20 -4.27 -27.62 11.21
N PHE A 21 -4.14 -28.11 9.97
CA PHE A 21 -3.66 -27.31 8.86
C PHE A 21 -4.56 -26.10 8.59
N GLY A 22 -5.88 -26.30 8.58
CA GLY A 22 -6.85 -25.21 8.41
C GLY A 22 -6.77 -24.13 9.49
N ILE A 23 -6.66 -24.51 10.76
CA ILE A 23 -6.50 -23.56 11.88
C ILE A 23 -5.18 -22.79 11.76
N THR A 24 -4.07 -23.48 11.46
CA THR A 24 -2.76 -22.83 11.29
C THR A 24 -2.77 -21.82 10.15
N CYS A 25 -3.33 -22.17 8.99
CA CYS A 25 -3.47 -21.24 7.86
C CYS A 25 -4.36 -20.05 8.21
N PHE A 26 -5.45 -20.26 8.94
CA PHE A 26 -6.33 -19.17 9.38
C PHE A 26 -5.61 -18.22 10.32
N MET A 27 -4.89 -18.73 11.33
CA MET A 27 -4.11 -17.90 12.26
C MET A 27 -3.00 -17.14 11.54
N ALA A 28 -2.30 -17.78 10.59
CA ALA A 28 -1.31 -17.12 9.76
C ALA A 28 -1.92 -16.00 8.89
N PHE A 29 -3.13 -16.21 8.35
CA PHE A 29 -3.85 -15.18 7.59
C PHE A 29 -4.27 -13.99 8.46
N ILE A 30 -4.78 -14.23 9.67
CA ILE A 30 -5.11 -13.16 10.62
C ILE A 30 -3.85 -12.41 11.04
N ALA A 31 -2.78 -13.12 11.38
CA ALA A 31 -1.49 -12.50 11.72
C ALA A 31 -0.95 -11.65 10.56
N TYR A 32 -1.00 -12.17 9.32
CA TYR A 32 -0.64 -11.42 8.12
C TYR A 32 -1.48 -10.15 7.98
N ARG A 33 -2.81 -10.23 8.10
CA ARG A 33 -3.71 -9.07 7.99
C ARG A 33 -3.47 -8.01 9.08
N ILE A 34 -3.11 -8.42 10.30
CA ILE A 34 -2.75 -7.51 11.40
C ILE A 34 -1.38 -6.86 11.12
N LEU A 35 -0.40 -7.65 10.69
CA LEU A 35 0.97 -7.17 10.41
C LEU A 35 1.06 -6.31 9.13
N THR A 36 0.18 -6.52 8.17
CA THR A 36 0.09 -5.73 6.93
C THR A 36 -1.23 -4.96 6.88
N PRO A 37 -1.33 -3.80 7.56
CA PRO A 37 -2.50 -2.94 7.43
C PRO A 37 -2.74 -2.57 5.96
N PRO A 38 -4.00 -2.41 5.52
CA PRO A 38 -4.31 -2.08 4.13
C PRO A 38 -3.63 -0.76 3.75
N GLN A 39 -2.62 -0.84 2.90
CA GLN A 39 -1.94 0.33 2.37
C GLN A 39 -2.62 0.72 1.07
N ASN A 40 -3.39 1.81 1.08
CA ASN A 40 -3.80 2.45 -0.15
C ASN A 40 -2.61 3.28 -0.65
N ASN A 41 -1.79 2.68 -1.53
CA ASN A 41 -0.67 3.35 -2.15
C ASN A 41 -1.14 3.86 -3.51
N GLN A 42 -1.39 5.17 -3.62
CA GLN A 42 -1.61 5.78 -4.92
C GLN A 42 -0.24 6.10 -5.52
N ILE A 43 0.15 5.38 -6.57
CA ILE A 43 1.36 5.67 -7.35
C ILE A 43 0.94 6.49 -8.57
N LEU A 44 1.62 7.60 -8.81
CA LEU A 44 1.33 8.53 -9.89
C LEU A 44 2.63 8.87 -10.61
N ASN A 45 2.64 8.73 -11.94
CA ASN A 45 3.76 9.20 -12.75
C ASN A 45 3.51 10.64 -13.17
N ALA A 46 4.57 11.43 -13.27
CA ALA A 46 4.49 12.74 -13.91
C ALA A 46 4.09 12.58 -15.39
N PRO A 47 3.37 13.55 -15.99
CA PRO A 47 2.96 13.50 -17.40
C PRO A 47 4.10 13.27 -18.38
N ASP A 48 5.28 13.81 -18.10
CA ASP A 48 6.50 13.64 -18.89
C ASP A 48 7.25 12.32 -18.61
N GLY A 49 6.82 11.55 -17.61
CA GLY A 49 7.44 10.30 -17.17
C GLY A 49 8.75 10.47 -16.41
N THR A 50 9.24 11.69 -16.16
CA THR A 50 10.56 11.93 -15.55
C THR A 50 10.56 11.68 -14.05
N HIS A 51 9.41 11.82 -13.41
CA HIS A 51 9.25 11.67 -11.96
C HIS A 51 8.12 10.71 -11.61
N GLN A 52 8.24 10.11 -10.44
CA GLN A 52 7.21 9.29 -9.82
C GLN A 52 6.89 9.84 -8.45
N ALA A 53 5.60 9.78 -8.12
CA ALA A 53 5.07 10.14 -6.83
C ALA A 53 4.29 8.97 -6.23
N ARG A 54 4.30 8.87 -4.91
CA ARG A 54 3.48 7.92 -4.16
C ARG A 54 2.88 8.59 -2.94
N LEU A 55 1.57 8.42 -2.76
CA LEU A 55 0.87 8.80 -1.55
C LEU A 55 0.70 7.56 -0.66
N LYS A 56 1.05 7.70 0.61
CA LYS A 56 0.77 6.69 1.64
C LYS A 56 0.03 7.34 2.81
N THR A 57 -1.17 6.84 3.07
CA THR A 57 -1.94 7.22 4.27
C THR A 57 -1.56 6.32 5.44
N PHE A 58 -1.43 6.90 6.63
CA PHE A 58 -1.21 6.21 7.90
C PHE A 58 -1.86 7.01 9.04
N TYR A 59 -1.93 6.46 10.25
CA TYR A 59 -2.67 7.07 11.36
C TYR A 59 -1.77 7.14 12.60
N TYR A 60 -1.47 8.34 13.08
CA TYR A 60 -0.79 8.55 14.38
C TYR A 60 -1.78 8.65 15.54
N THR A 61 -2.92 9.28 15.29
CA THR A 61 -4.02 9.45 16.25
C THR A 61 -5.28 8.73 15.74
N GLN A 62 -6.16 8.34 16.64
CA GLN A 62 -7.43 7.71 16.27
C GLN A 62 -8.22 8.68 15.39
N ASN A 63 -8.58 8.21 14.19
CA ASN A 63 -9.45 8.91 13.24
C ASN A 63 -8.87 10.20 12.61
N ILE A 64 -7.55 10.41 12.60
CA ILE A 64 -6.96 11.50 11.79
C ILE A 64 -5.90 10.92 10.85
N PRO A 65 -6.16 10.89 9.52
CA PRO A 65 -5.19 10.41 8.56
C PRO A 65 -4.03 11.37 8.47
N SER A 66 -2.82 10.80 8.44
CA SER A 66 -1.58 11.48 8.15
C SER A 66 -1.02 10.95 6.84
N TYR A 67 -0.24 11.77 6.13
CA TYR A 67 0.13 11.49 4.75
C TYR A 67 1.64 11.54 4.55
N LYS A 68 2.18 10.51 3.91
CA LYS A 68 3.58 10.46 3.45
C LYS A 68 3.55 10.60 1.95
N ILE A 69 4.16 11.67 1.46
CA ILE A 69 4.37 11.92 0.04
C ILE A 69 5.78 11.45 -0.27
N TYR A 70 5.90 10.52 -1.20
CA TYR A 70 7.17 10.07 -1.70
C TYR A 70 7.35 10.57 -3.13
N THR A 71 8.51 11.14 -3.43
CA THR A 71 8.88 11.56 -4.79
C THR A 71 10.23 10.98 -5.17
N ARG A 72 10.41 10.68 -6.45
CA ARG A 72 11.72 10.31 -7.00
C ARG A 72 11.79 10.62 -8.50
N PRO A 73 12.98 10.84 -9.04
CA PRO A 73 13.22 10.70 -10.48
C PRO A 73 12.99 9.24 -10.91
N THR A 74 12.39 9.05 -12.08
CA THR A 74 12.19 7.73 -12.69
C THR A 74 13.54 7.04 -12.90
N GLY A 75 13.60 5.74 -12.62
CA GLY A 75 14.84 4.96 -12.72
C GLY A 75 15.73 5.00 -11.48
N THR A 76 15.44 5.84 -10.49
CA THR A 76 16.18 5.87 -9.23
C THR A 76 15.55 4.99 -8.15
N LEU A 77 16.37 4.42 -7.25
CA LEU A 77 15.90 3.59 -6.15
C LEU A 77 15.47 4.40 -4.93
N LEU A 78 16.02 5.60 -4.77
CA LEU A 78 15.83 6.42 -3.56
C LEU A 78 14.57 7.27 -3.67
N TRP A 79 13.68 7.10 -2.70
CA TRP A 79 12.51 7.95 -2.53
C TRP A 79 12.81 9.08 -1.56
N LYS A 80 12.61 10.32 -1.99
CA LYS A 80 12.49 11.46 -1.08
C LYS A 80 11.13 11.36 -0.39
N ASN A 81 11.09 11.58 0.91
CA ASN A 81 9.90 11.43 1.73
C ASN A 81 9.57 12.75 2.42
N GLN A 82 8.32 13.17 2.32
CA GLN A 82 7.77 14.32 3.00
C GLN A 82 6.54 13.92 3.81
N LEU A 83 6.47 14.43 5.04
CA LEU A 83 5.42 14.10 5.99
C LEU A 83 4.46 15.27 6.10
N TYR A 84 3.17 15.00 5.92
CA TYR A 84 2.11 15.95 6.19
C TYR A 84 1.22 15.44 7.33
N LEU A 85 1.17 16.24 8.40
CA LEU A 85 0.42 15.98 9.62
C LEU A 85 -0.69 17.03 9.71
N PRO A 86 -1.94 16.68 9.35
CA PRO A 86 -3.04 17.61 9.50
C PRO A 86 -3.31 17.90 10.98
N SER A 87 -3.64 19.16 11.28
CA SER A 87 -3.98 19.62 12.63
C SER A 87 -5.50 19.66 12.91
N TYR A 88 -6.33 19.27 11.93
CA TYR A 88 -7.79 19.36 12.05
C TYR A 88 -8.33 18.29 12.99
N THR A 89 -9.07 18.70 14.04
CA THR A 89 -9.65 17.78 15.04
C THR A 89 -11.12 17.45 14.79
N ASN A 90 -11.81 18.20 13.93
CA ASN A 90 -13.29 18.21 13.87
C ASN A 90 -13.88 17.93 12.46
N THR A 91 -13.07 17.67 11.44
CA THR A 91 -13.57 17.39 10.08
C THR A 91 -13.54 15.89 9.78
N PRO A 92 -14.57 15.33 9.13
CA PRO A 92 -14.55 13.95 8.68
C PRO A 92 -13.39 13.75 7.70
N ASN A 93 -12.61 12.67 7.91
CA ASN A 93 -11.40 12.29 7.17
C ASN A 93 -11.46 12.65 5.69
N PRO A 94 -10.86 13.78 5.29
CA PRO A 94 -10.99 14.25 3.92
C PRO A 94 -10.18 13.35 2.98
N THR A 95 -10.72 13.12 1.79
CA THR A 95 -10.04 12.33 0.77
C THR A 95 -8.82 13.11 0.30
N ALA A 96 -7.64 12.49 0.41
CA ALA A 96 -6.40 13.05 -0.12
C ALA A 96 -6.02 12.38 -1.43
N SER A 97 -5.49 13.16 -2.35
CA SER A 97 -4.95 12.69 -3.62
C SER A 97 -3.70 13.49 -4.00
N LEU A 98 -2.91 12.92 -4.90
CA LEU A 98 -1.82 13.63 -5.54
C LEU A 98 -2.22 14.05 -6.96
N GLN A 99 -1.76 15.22 -7.38
CA GLN A 99 -1.92 15.70 -8.74
C GLN A 99 -0.64 16.36 -9.22
N TRP A 100 -0.11 15.88 -10.35
CA TRP A 100 0.94 16.59 -11.07
C TRP A 100 0.33 17.72 -11.88
N THR A 101 1.05 18.83 -11.99
CA THR A 101 0.77 19.85 -13.00
C THR A 101 1.04 19.28 -14.40
N PRO A 102 0.34 19.77 -15.44
CA PRO A 102 0.51 19.27 -16.81
C PRO A 102 1.95 19.38 -17.35
N ASP A 103 2.70 20.37 -16.88
CA ASP A 103 4.10 20.61 -17.23
C ASP A 103 5.09 19.73 -16.45
N SER A 104 4.62 18.86 -15.55
CA SER A 104 5.43 17.96 -14.72
C SER A 104 6.41 18.64 -13.74
N GLN A 105 6.30 19.96 -13.56
CA GLN A 105 7.21 20.73 -12.70
C GLN A 105 6.77 20.81 -11.24
N ARG A 106 5.50 20.51 -10.97
CA ARG A 106 4.92 20.64 -9.63
C ARG A 106 4.01 19.47 -9.30
N LEU A 107 4.17 18.96 -8.09
CA LEU A 107 3.27 17.98 -7.48
C LEU A 107 2.49 18.65 -6.36
N ASP A 108 1.17 18.57 -6.42
CA ASP A 108 0.27 19.05 -5.38
C ASP A 108 -0.30 17.89 -4.56
N LEU A 109 -0.32 18.06 -3.23
CA LEU A 109 -1.16 17.28 -2.35
C LEU A 109 -2.51 17.99 -2.22
N LEU A 110 -3.56 17.32 -2.69
CA LEU A 110 -4.92 17.81 -2.63
C LEU A 110 -5.66 17.15 -1.47
N ILE A 111 -6.32 17.98 -0.66
CA ILE A 111 -7.31 17.54 0.32
C ILE A 111 -8.63 18.19 -0.04
N ASN A 112 -9.67 17.38 -0.30
CA ASN A 112 -10.96 17.88 -0.82
C ASN A 112 -10.79 18.81 -2.03
N GLN A 113 -9.95 18.39 -2.99
CA GLN A 113 -9.61 19.15 -4.21
C GLN A 113 -8.87 20.48 -4.00
N SER A 114 -8.54 20.85 -2.76
CA SER A 114 -7.75 22.03 -2.44
C SER A 114 -6.28 21.66 -2.26
N SER A 115 -5.36 22.38 -2.92
CA SER A 115 -3.93 22.20 -2.69
C SER A 115 -3.54 22.76 -1.33
N ILE A 116 -3.01 21.89 -0.48
CA ILE A 116 -2.54 22.22 0.87
C ILE A 116 -1.02 22.26 0.98
N TRP A 117 -0.34 21.66 0.02
CA TRP A 117 1.10 21.54 -0.03
C TRP A 117 1.54 21.22 -1.45
N HIS A 118 2.73 21.70 -1.84
CA HIS A 118 3.31 21.44 -3.14
C HIS A 118 4.81 21.16 -3.07
N HIS A 119 5.31 20.41 -4.04
CA HIS A 119 6.72 20.21 -4.30
C HIS A 119 7.05 20.61 -5.73
N ILE A 120 8.14 21.37 -5.88
CA ILE A 120 8.69 21.76 -7.18
C ILE A 120 9.79 20.78 -7.52
N THR A 121 9.62 20.05 -8.62
CA THR A 121 10.68 19.27 -9.25
C THR A 121 11.47 20.19 -10.14
N LEU A 122 12.63 20.65 -9.63
CA LEU A 122 13.61 21.32 -10.47
C LEU A 122 14.04 20.34 -11.57
N PRO A 123 14.22 20.80 -12.82
CA PRO A 123 14.82 19.98 -13.85
C PRO A 123 16.15 19.44 -13.31
N SER A 124 16.35 18.13 -13.41
CA SER A 124 17.61 17.51 -13.00
C SER A 124 18.72 18.19 -13.80
N ASP A 125 19.61 18.92 -13.13
CA ASP A 125 20.80 19.47 -13.75
C ASP A 125 21.50 18.34 -14.51
N SER A 126 21.54 18.47 -15.83
CA SER A 126 22.33 17.64 -16.72
C SER A 126 23.80 17.90 -16.41
N HIS A 127 24.39 17.09 -15.54
CA HIS A 127 25.83 16.96 -15.38
C HIS A 127 26.30 15.63 -15.93
#